data_AF-A0A227PDB2-F1
#
_entry.id   AF-A0A227PDB2-F1
#
_cell.length_a   1.000
_cell.length_b   1.000
_cell.length_c   1.000
_cell.angle_alpha   90.00
_cell.angle_beta   90.00
_cell.angle_gamma   90.00
#
_symmetry.space_group_name_H-M   'P 1'
#
loop_
_entity.id
_entity.type
_entity.pdbx_description
1 polymer ?
#
loop_
_entity_poly.entity_id
_entity_poly.type
_entity_poly.pdbx_seq_one_letter_code
_entity_poly.pdbx_strand_id
1 'polypeptide(L)'
;MAVNLRRGAAQNSRACERKEFAATAKEQGYSDVLEYMRSEHNPKITQYIRKSGSVLHNVAAGAIIVCAADIAGKLSKKPINVIDYASSSNTQRYPFCFHQMNVDVKEALVRNGTNLDNLDLMITTVMTSGEQMDSAEVFGYLPDGEGYQYELDGRLCLSASNAEALQ
;
A
#
# COMPACT_ATOMS: atom_id res chain seq x y z
N MET A 1 -6.56 8.82 2.01
CA MET A 1 -6.12 7.52 1.45
C MET A 1 -6.32 7.40 -0.05
N ALA A 2 -7.53 7.13 -0.54
CA ALA A 2 -7.75 6.90 -1.97
C ALA A 2 -7.18 8.02 -2.89
N VAL A 3 -7.26 9.28 -2.44
CA VAL A 3 -6.65 10.43 -3.13
C VAL A 3 -5.13 10.28 -3.28
N ASN A 4 -4.41 9.97 -2.20
CA ASN A 4 -2.95 9.81 -2.21
C ASN A 4 -2.52 8.56 -2.98
N LEU A 5 -3.23 7.43 -2.82
CA LEU A 5 -3.00 6.23 -3.62
C LEU A 5 -3.14 6.51 -5.12
N ARG A 6 -4.14 7.31 -5.52
CA ARG A 6 -4.35 7.66 -6.92
C ARG A 6 -3.27 8.59 -7.47
N ARG A 7 -2.69 9.47 -6.66
CA ARG A 7 -1.51 10.27 -7.05
C ARG A 7 -0.32 9.38 -7.41
N GLY A 8 -0.03 8.37 -6.58
CA GLY A 8 1.01 7.39 -6.90
C GLY A 8 0.68 6.56 -8.15
N ALA A 9 -0.57 6.13 -8.30
CA ALA A 9 -1.02 5.40 -9.49
C ALA A 9 -0.91 6.24 -10.78
N ALA A 10 -1.19 7.55 -10.72
CA ALA A 10 -1.08 8.45 -11.86
C ALA A 10 0.34 8.56 -12.43
N GLN A 11 1.36 8.30 -11.60
CA GLN A 11 2.76 8.31 -11.99
C GLN A 11 3.25 6.94 -12.50
N ASN A 12 2.46 5.88 -12.36
CA ASN A 12 2.83 4.53 -12.78
C ASN A 12 2.13 4.15 -14.09
N SER A 13 2.92 3.97 -15.16
CA SER A 13 2.43 3.60 -16.49
C SER A 13 1.67 2.26 -16.52
N ARG A 14 1.94 1.37 -15.56
CA ARG A 14 1.31 0.05 -15.40
C ARG A 14 0.07 0.07 -14.52
N ALA A 15 -0.24 1.17 -13.84
CA ALA A 15 -1.44 1.27 -13.02
C ALA A 15 -2.70 1.25 -13.91
N CYS A 16 -3.78 0.64 -13.40
CA CYS A 16 -5.07 0.60 -14.11
C CYS A 16 -5.65 2.01 -14.29
N GLU A 17 -5.41 2.87 -13.31
CA GLU A 17 -6.03 4.17 -13.19
C GLU A 17 -4.95 5.23 -13.05
N ARG A 18 -4.72 5.98 -14.14
CA ARG A 18 -3.54 6.85 -14.29
C ARG A 18 -3.86 8.34 -14.19
N LYS A 19 -5.06 8.68 -13.72
CA LYS A 19 -5.54 10.05 -13.58
C LYS A 19 -5.84 10.36 -12.13
N GLU A 20 -5.27 11.45 -11.64
CA GLU A 20 -5.51 11.94 -10.28
C GLU A 20 -6.98 12.31 -10.05
N PHE A 21 -7.47 12.08 -8.83
CA PHE A 21 -8.83 12.49 -8.46
C PHE A 21 -9.04 14.00 -8.52
N ALA A 22 -8.01 14.83 -8.32
CA ALA A 22 -8.12 16.28 -8.44
C ALA A 22 -8.46 16.70 -9.89
N ALA A 23 -7.85 16.06 -10.88
CA ALA A 23 -8.17 16.30 -12.29
C ALA A 23 -9.59 15.82 -12.63
N THR A 24 -9.98 14.64 -12.16
CA THR A 24 -11.33 14.11 -12.34
C THR A 24 -12.39 15.00 -11.67
N ALA A 25 -12.12 15.49 -10.46
CA ALA A 25 -13.00 16.40 -9.73
C ALA A 25 -13.26 17.68 -10.53
N LYS A 26 -12.20 18.31 -11.05
CA LYS A 26 -12.29 19.52 -11.87
C LYS A 26 -13.15 19.32 -13.11
N GLU A 27 -13.02 18.19 -13.79
CA GLU A 27 -13.84 17.87 -14.98
C GLU A 27 -15.31 17.66 -14.65
N GLN A 28 -15.61 17.21 -13.44
CA GLN A 28 -16.97 17.03 -12.94
C GLN A 28 -17.52 18.30 -12.27
N GLY A 29 -16.81 19.43 -12.38
CA GLY A 29 -17.25 20.73 -11.87
C GLY A 29 -17.00 20.96 -10.37
N TYR A 30 -16.18 20.14 -9.73
CA TYR A 30 -15.81 20.31 -8.33
C TYR A 30 -14.51 21.14 -8.20
N SER A 31 -14.50 22.08 -7.28
CA SER A 31 -13.32 22.88 -6.92
C SER A 31 -12.46 22.20 -5.85
N ASP A 32 -13.06 21.39 -4.98
CA ASP A 32 -12.37 20.58 -3.97
C ASP A 32 -12.46 19.07 -4.28
N VAL A 33 -11.32 18.40 -4.19
CA VAL A 33 -11.23 16.96 -4.39
C VAL A 33 -11.98 16.19 -3.30
N LEU A 34 -12.02 16.68 -2.05
CA LEU A 34 -12.71 15.96 -0.97
C LEU A 34 -14.23 16.07 -1.11
N GLU A 35 -14.75 17.19 -1.59
CA GLU A 35 -16.15 17.30 -2.01
C GLU A 35 -16.51 16.28 -3.09
N TYR A 36 -15.70 16.18 -4.16
CA TYR A 36 -15.89 15.16 -5.19
C TYR A 36 -15.87 13.74 -4.61
N MET A 37 -14.90 13.43 -3.74
CA MET A 37 -14.77 12.11 -3.13
C MET A 37 -15.90 11.78 -2.13
N ARG A 38 -16.67 12.78 -1.68
CA ARG A 38 -17.83 12.59 -0.80
C ARG A 38 -19.16 12.54 -1.56
N SER A 39 -19.16 12.91 -2.84
CA SER A 39 -20.33 12.95 -3.73
C SER A 39 -20.85 11.57 -4.16
N GLU A 40 -21.94 11.58 -4.92
CA GLU A 40 -22.53 10.40 -5.57
C GLU A 40 -21.61 9.76 -6.63
N HIS A 41 -20.59 10.48 -7.13
CA HIS A 41 -19.58 9.88 -8.01
C HIS A 41 -18.69 8.86 -7.26
N ASN A 42 -18.65 8.93 -5.93
CA ASN A 42 -17.92 8.00 -5.08
C ASN A 42 -18.82 7.50 -3.93
N PRO A 43 -19.84 6.67 -4.24
CA PRO A 43 -20.86 6.29 -3.29
C PRO A 43 -20.27 5.41 -2.18
N LYS A 44 -20.95 5.40 -1.03
CA LYS A 44 -20.68 4.44 0.03
C LYS A 44 -21.07 3.04 -0.42
N ILE A 45 -20.20 2.06 -0.17
CA ILE A 45 -20.47 0.64 -0.40
C ILE A 45 -20.65 -0.14 0.91
N THR A 46 -20.19 0.44 2.02
CA THR A 46 -20.49 0.00 3.39
C THR A 46 -20.72 1.23 4.29
N GLN A 47 -20.94 1.03 5.59
CA GLN A 47 -21.05 2.12 6.56
C GLN A 47 -19.82 3.05 6.56
N TYR A 48 -18.62 2.49 6.33
CA TYR A 48 -17.34 3.19 6.47
C TYR A 48 -16.55 3.33 5.16
N ILE A 49 -16.84 2.51 4.15
CA ILE A 49 -16.06 2.43 2.92
C ILE A 49 -16.84 3.02 1.74
N ARG A 50 -16.15 3.84 0.95
CA ARG A 50 -16.62 4.32 -0.35
C ARG A 50 -15.98 3.54 -1.48
N LYS A 51 -16.62 3.51 -2.66
CA LYS A 51 -16.17 2.74 -3.83
C LYS A 51 -14.68 2.90 -4.14
N SER A 52 -14.17 4.14 -4.12
CA SER A 52 -12.76 4.44 -4.42
C SER A 52 -11.78 4.02 -3.31
N GLY A 53 -12.27 3.68 -2.12
CA GLY A 53 -11.47 3.12 -1.02
C GLY A 53 -11.35 1.60 -1.05
N SER A 54 -11.94 0.95 -2.06
CA SER A 54 -11.82 -0.49 -2.31
C SER A 54 -10.84 -0.76 -3.45
N VAL A 55 -10.25 -1.95 -3.46
CA VAL A 55 -9.39 -2.45 -4.53
C VAL A 55 -10.07 -2.37 -5.90
N LEU A 56 -9.26 -2.07 -6.92
CA LEU A 56 -9.65 -2.16 -8.32
C LEU A 56 -9.38 -3.57 -8.83
N HIS A 57 -10.39 -4.20 -9.41
CA HIS A 57 -10.20 -5.49 -10.04
C HIS A 57 -9.47 -5.32 -11.37
N ASN A 58 -8.40 -6.08 -11.57
CA ASN A 58 -7.66 -6.14 -12.81
C ASN A 58 -7.31 -7.59 -13.17
N VAL A 59 -6.92 -7.80 -14.43
CA VAL A 59 -6.39 -9.08 -14.90
C VAL A 59 -4.97 -8.82 -15.36
N ALA A 60 -4.02 -9.14 -14.50
CA ALA A 60 -2.59 -9.02 -14.78
C ALA A 60 -1.85 -10.21 -14.18
N ALA A 61 -0.73 -10.59 -14.79
CA ALA A 61 0.16 -11.62 -14.29
C ALA A 61 1.57 -11.04 -14.14
N GLY A 62 2.26 -11.49 -13.08
CA GLY A 62 3.66 -11.21 -12.83
C GLY A 62 4.35 -12.49 -12.36
N ALA A 63 5.66 -12.56 -12.55
CA ALA A 63 6.49 -13.66 -12.09
C ALA A 63 7.72 -13.12 -11.36
N ILE A 64 8.12 -13.79 -10.29
CA ILE A 64 9.36 -13.54 -9.55
C ILE A 64 10.21 -14.80 -9.67
N ILE A 65 11.47 -14.63 -10.04
CA ILE A 65 12.45 -15.72 -10.06
C ILE A 65 13.26 -15.64 -8.77
N VAL A 66 13.15 -16.68 -7.94
CA VAL A 66 13.95 -16.81 -6.71
C VAL A 66 15.05 -17.82 -6.96
N CYS A 67 16.27 -17.49 -6.53
CA CYS A 67 17.44 -18.34 -6.65
C CYS A 67 18.37 -18.15 -5.45
N ALA A 68 19.39 -18.98 -5.32
CA ALA A 68 20.41 -18.80 -4.29
C ALA A 68 21.22 -17.51 -4.54
N ALA A 69 21.59 -16.82 -3.46
CA ALA A 69 22.23 -15.50 -3.54
C ALA A 69 23.57 -15.52 -4.29
N ASP A 70 24.32 -16.61 -4.19
CA ASP A 70 25.62 -16.83 -4.85
C ASP A 70 25.53 -16.94 -6.38
N ILE A 71 24.36 -17.30 -6.92
CA ILE A 71 24.11 -17.37 -8.36
C ILE A 71 23.28 -16.20 -8.90
N ALA A 72 22.70 -15.37 -8.03
CA ALA A 72 21.79 -14.29 -8.43
C ALA A 72 22.43 -13.27 -9.39
N GLY A 73 23.73 -12.96 -9.21
CA GLY A 73 24.47 -12.05 -10.09
C GLY A 73 24.64 -12.55 -11.53
N LYS A 74 24.42 -13.85 -11.78
CA LYS A 74 24.39 -14.41 -13.15
C LYS A 74 23.03 -14.18 -13.84
N LEU A 75 21.97 -13.98 -13.06
CA LEU A 75 20.59 -13.86 -13.54
C LEU A 75 20.10 -12.41 -13.60
N SER A 76 20.59 -11.54 -12.72
CA SER A 76 20.21 -10.12 -12.67
C SER A 76 21.41 -9.22 -12.36
N LYS A 77 21.43 -8.03 -12.97
CA LYS A 77 22.40 -6.95 -12.66
C LYS A 77 22.11 -6.24 -11.33
N LYS A 78 20.88 -6.33 -10.85
CA LYS A 78 20.40 -5.73 -9.59
C LYS A 78 19.57 -6.80 -8.82
N PRO A 79 20.18 -7.85 -8.28
CA PRO A 79 19.45 -8.86 -7.52
C PRO A 79 18.95 -8.26 -6.19
N ILE A 80 17.73 -8.63 -5.78
CA ILE A 80 17.19 -8.28 -4.46
C ILE A 80 17.42 -9.48 -3.54
N ASN A 81 18.12 -9.26 -2.43
CA ASN A 81 18.35 -10.30 -1.43
C ASN A 81 17.14 -10.44 -0.51
N VAL A 82 16.55 -11.63 -0.43
CA VAL A 82 15.48 -11.93 0.52
C VAL A 82 16.11 -12.34 1.85
N ILE A 83 15.95 -11.52 2.88
CA ILE A 83 16.62 -11.73 4.17
C ILE A 83 15.81 -12.57 5.15
N ASP A 84 14.47 -12.53 5.08
CA ASP A 84 13.57 -13.29 5.94
C ASP A 84 12.18 -13.40 5.29
N TYR A 85 11.34 -14.29 5.82
CA TYR A 85 9.95 -14.51 5.42
C TYR A 85 9.12 -15.03 6.59
N ALA A 86 7.91 -14.48 6.73
CA ALA A 86 6.90 -15.00 7.64
C ALA A 86 5.50 -14.91 7.00
N SER A 87 4.57 -15.72 7.52
CA SER A 87 3.19 -15.78 7.04
C SER A 87 2.24 -16.13 8.18
N SER A 88 1.05 -15.53 8.15
CA SER A 88 -0.09 -15.86 9.01
C SER A 88 -1.35 -15.92 8.15
N SER A 89 -2.31 -16.76 8.54
CA SER A 89 -3.62 -16.86 7.89
C SER A 89 -4.70 -17.16 8.91
N ASN A 90 -5.50 -16.14 9.22
CA ASN A 90 -6.57 -16.21 10.21
C ASN A 90 -7.97 -16.06 9.59
N THR A 91 -8.05 -15.92 8.26
CA THR A 91 -9.27 -15.55 7.52
C THR A 91 -10.42 -16.54 7.66
N GLN A 92 -10.13 -17.82 7.91
CA GLN A 92 -11.15 -18.86 8.12
C GLN A 92 -11.61 -18.98 9.57
N ARG A 93 -10.90 -18.35 10.52
CA ARG A 93 -11.15 -18.52 11.96
C ARG A 93 -11.86 -17.34 12.59
N TYR A 94 -11.54 -16.12 12.17
CA TYR A 94 -12.06 -14.90 12.79
C TYR A 94 -12.44 -13.83 11.76
N PRO A 95 -13.59 -13.15 11.91
CA PRO A 95 -13.86 -11.94 11.17
C PRO A 95 -12.87 -10.84 11.57
N PHE A 96 -12.58 -9.90 10.67
CA PHE A 96 -11.72 -8.73 10.92
C PHE A 96 -10.31 -9.07 11.45
N CYS A 97 -9.68 -10.11 10.91
CA CYS A 97 -8.41 -10.64 11.42
C CYS A 97 -7.13 -9.98 10.85
N PHE A 98 -7.23 -8.97 9.97
CA PHE A 98 -6.09 -8.38 9.28
C PHE A 98 -5.04 -7.81 10.25
N HIS A 99 -5.47 -7.08 11.28
CA HIS A 99 -4.57 -6.55 12.30
C HIS A 99 -3.77 -7.66 12.99
N GLN A 100 -4.45 -8.69 13.47
CA GLN A 100 -3.78 -9.81 14.15
C GLN A 100 -2.84 -10.56 13.20
N MET A 101 -3.21 -10.71 11.93
CA MET A 101 -2.31 -11.31 10.93
C MET A 101 -1.02 -10.48 10.76
N ASN A 102 -1.11 -9.15 10.74
CA ASN A 102 0.07 -8.27 10.68
C ASN A 102 0.93 -8.43 11.94
N VAL A 103 0.30 -8.47 13.13
CA VAL A 103 1.01 -8.67 14.42
C VAL A 103 1.74 -10.02 14.44
N ASP A 104 1.05 -11.11 14.09
CA ASP A 104 1.62 -12.47 14.08
C ASP A 104 2.85 -12.55 13.14
N VAL A 105 2.75 -11.94 11.95
CA VAL A 105 3.85 -11.89 10.98
C VAL A 105 5.01 -11.07 11.51
N LYS A 106 4.76 -9.87 12.05
CA LYS A 106 5.78 -9.03 12.67
C LYS A 106 6.51 -9.76 13.79
N GLU A 107 5.79 -10.38 14.71
CA GLU A 107 6.38 -11.13 15.82
C GLU A 107 7.25 -12.30 15.35
N ALA A 108 6.82 -13.01 14.30
CA ALA A 108 7.60 -14.09 13.70
C ALA A 108 8.91 -13.57 13.09
N LEU A 109 8.88 -12.47 12.33
CA LEU A 109 10.08 -11.86 11.76
C LEU A 109 11.07 -11.39 12.84
N VAL A 110 10.58 -10.69 13.87
CA VAL A 110 11.41 -10.23 14.99
C VAL A 110 12.03 -11.42 15.73
N ARG A 111 11.26 -12.51 15.93
CA ARG A 111 11.76 -13.75 16.55
C ARG A 111 12.87 -14.41 15.73
N ASN A 112 12.82 -14.28 14.40
CA ASN A 112 13.86 -14.76 13.49
C ASN A 112 15.09 -13.83 13.45
N GLY A 113 15.06 -12.71 14.18
CA GLY A 113 16.15 -11.73 14.24
C GLY A 113 16.08 -10.66 13.16
N THR A 114 14.98 -10.54 12.42
CA THR A 114 14.80 -9.42 11.47
C THR A 114 14.73 -8.10 12.23
N ASN A 115 15.62 -7.18 11.84
CA ASN A 115 15.58 -5.80 12.30
C ASN A 115 14.56 -5.01 11.47
N LEU A 116 13.56 -4.44 12.13
CA LEU A 116 12.54 -3.58 11.52
C LEU A 116 12.85 -2.09 11.71
N ASP A 117 13.95 -1.75 12.38
CA ASP A 117 14.39 -0.37 12.53
C ASP A 117 14.97 0.14 11.19
N ASN A 118 14.54 1.32 10.76
CA ASN A 118 14.99 2.01 9.53
C ASN A 118 14.52 1.36 8.22
N LEU A 119 13.23 1.06 8.12
CA LEU A 119 12.60 0.72 6.84
C LEU A 119 12.56 1.95 5.91
N ASP A 120 13.24 1.90 4.77
CA ASP A 120 13.21 2.98 3.76
C ASP A 120 11.94 2.97 2.91
N LEU A 121 11.39 1.77 2.67
CA LEU A 121 10.22 1.56 1.82
C LEU A 121 9.37 0.43 2.40
N MET A 122 8.08 0.70 2.55
CA MET A 122 7.08 -0.30 2.89
C MET A 122 6.03 -0.40 1.78
N ILE A 123 5.86 -1.61 1.25
CA ILE A 123 4.81 -1.94 0.28
C ILE A 123 3.82 -2.85 1.00
N THR A 124 2.57 -2.39 1.12
CA THR A 124 1.51 -3.14 1.79
C THR A 124 0.47 -3.60 0.78
N THR A 125 -0.18 -4.72 1.08
CA THR A 125 -1.43 -5.07 0.40
C THR A 125 -2.51 -4.08 0.82
N VAL A 126 -3.32 -3.61 -0.12
CA VAL A 126 -4.44 -2.68 0.14
C VAL A 126 -5.68 -3.19 -0.56
N MET A 127 -6.49 -3.99 0.14
CA MET A 127 -7.81 -4.41 -0.32
C MET A 127 -8.85 -3.34 0.01
N THR A 128 -8.73 -2.79 1.21
CA THR A 128 -9.44 -1.59 1.65
C THR A 128 -8.44 -0.57 2.15
N SER A 129 -8.68 0.72 1.86
CA SER A 129 -7.65 1.73 2.06
C SER A 129 -7.09 1.79 3.49
N GLY A 130 -7.89 1.48 4.52
CA GLY A 130 -7.44 1.50 5.91
C GLY A 130 -6.35 0.49 6.27
N GLU A 131 -6.24 -0.62 5.53
CA GLU A 131 -5.27 -1.70 5.81
C GLU A 131 -3.82 -1.23 5.65
N GLN A 132 -3.55 -0.28 4.76
CA GLN A 132 -2.20 0.29 4.61
C GLN A 132 -1.70 0.96 5.88
N MET A 133 -2.56 1.72 6.58
CA MET A 133 -2.16 2.40 7.82
C MET A 133 -1.90 1.38 8.92
N ASP A 134 -2.79 0.39 9.08
CA ASP A 134 -2.62 -0.69 10.06
C ASP A 134 -1.28 -1.42 9.88
N SER A 135 -0.97 -1.85 8.65
CA SER A 135 0.31 -2.49 8.39
C SER A 135 1.49 -1.53 8.67
N ALA A 136 1.41 -0.27 8.24
CA ALA A 136 2.50 0.69 8.45
C ALA A 136 2.79 0.94 9.94
N GLU A 137 1.76 1.02 10.77
CA GLU A 137 1.91 1.18 12.22
C GLU A 137 2.42 -0.10 12.90
N VAL A 138 1.84 -1.26 12.58
CA VAL A 138 2.22 -2.55 13.19
C VAL A 138 3.69 -2.87 12.98
N PHE A 139 4.21 -2.65 11.77
CA PHE A 139 5.61 -2.91 11.43
C PHE A 139 6.57 -1.78 11.85
N GLY A 140 6.07 -0.71 12.46
CA GLY A 140 6.89 0.40 12.95
C GLY A 140 7.38 1.36 11.85
N TYR A 141 6.84 1.27 10.63
CA TYR A 141 7.11 2.25 9.58
C TYR A 141 6.48 3.62 9.91
N LEU A 142 5.36 3.62 10.63
CA LEU A 142 4.73 4.80 11.22
C LEU A 142 4.59 4.64 12.74
N PRO A 143 4.56 5.76 13.50
CA PRO A 143 4.22 5.70 14.91
C PRO A 143 2.80 5.18 15.14
N ASP A 144 2.64 4.37 16.19
CA ASP A 144 1.36 3.74 16.56
C ASP A 144 0.25 4.79 16.80
N GLY A 145 -0.89 4.62 16.12
CA GLY A 145 -2.04 5.52 16.23
C GLY A 145 -1.88 6.90 15.55
N GLU A 146 -0.76 7.19 14.90
CA GLU A 146 -0.51 8.48 14.26
C GLU A 146 -0.63 8.46 12.73
N GLY A 147 -0.81 7.29 12.09
CA GLY A 147 -0.78 7.13 10.65
C GLY A 147 -1.79 7.99 9.89
N TYR A 148 -2.92 8.33 10.53
CA TYR A 148 -3.91 9.24 9.95
C TYR A 148 -3.35 10.65 9.69
N GLN A 149 -2.48 11.17 10.56
CA GLN A 149 -1.87 12.50 10.36
C GLN A 149 -0.92 12.47 9.16
N TYR A 150 -0.10 11.42 9.06
CA TYR A 150 0.81 11.23 7.93
C TYR A 150 0.07 11.15 6.59
N GLU A 151 -1.10 10.51 6.59
CA GLU A 151 -1.97 10.45 5.43
C GLU A 151 -2.58 11.82 5.09
N LEU A 152 -3.07 12.56 6.08
CA LEU A 152 -3.63 13.91 5.88
C LEU A 152 -2.57 14.89 5.37
N ASP A 153 -1.34 14.78 5.87
CA ASP A 153 -0.18 15.56 5.44
C ASP A 153 0.37 15.11 4.09
N GLY A 154 -0.14 14.01 3.52
CA GLY A 154 0.29 13.46 2.23
C GLY A 154 1.67 12.81 2.24
N ARG A 155 2.22 12.50 3.42
CA ARG A 155 3.58 11.92 3.61
C ARG A 155 3.68 10.48 3.13
N LEU A 156 2.55 9.81 2.93
CA LEU A 156 2.47 8.45 2.36
C LEU A 156 2.26 8.44 0.84
N CYS A 157 2.18 9.62 0.22
CA CYS A 157 2.05 9.75 -1.23
C CYS A 157 3.39 9.48 -1.92
N LEU A 158 3.37 8.76 -3.04
CA LEU A 158 4.52 8.69 -3.94
C LEU A 158 4.78 10.11 -4.50
N SER A 159 5.91 10.70 -4.15
CA SER A 159 6.38 11.97 -4.74
C SER A 159 7.29 11.68 -5.94
N ALA A 160 7.41 12.66 -6.85
CA ALA A 160 8.32 12.57 -7.99
C ALA A 160 9.79 12.29 -7.56
N SER A 161 10.22 12.79 -6.40
CA SER A 161 11.55 12.53 -5.83
C SER A 161 11.75 11.06 -5.41
N ASN A 162 10.68 10.35 -5.06
CA ASN A 162 10.75 8.97 -4.58
C ASN A 162 10.49 7.96 -5.71
N ALA A 163 9.88 8.40 -6.82
CA ALA A 163 9.63 7.56 -7.99
C ALA A 163 10.91 7.23 -8.78
N GLU A 164 11.90 8.14 -8.80
CA GLU A 164 13.20 7.93 -9.45
C GLU A 164 14.06 6.88 -8.74
N ALA A 165 13.89 6.73 -7.42
CA ALA A 165 14.60 5.72 -6.62
C ALA A 165 14.13 4.27 -6.89
N LEU A 166 12.97 4.10 -7.55
CA LEU A 166 12.34 2.80 -7.82
C LEU A 166 12.56 2.30 -9.26
N GLN A 167 13.32 3.03 -10.09
CA GLN A 167 13.68 2.66 -11.47
C GLN A 167 15.12 2.10 -11.58
#